data_AF-A0A531MKP4-F1
#
_entry.id   AF-A0A531MKP4-F1
#
_cell.length_a   1.000
_cell.length_b   1.000
_cell.length_c   1.000
_cell.angle_alpha   90.00
_cell.angle_beta   90.00
_cell.angle_gamma   90.00
#
_symmetry.space_group_name_H-M   'P 1'
#
loop_
_entity.id
_entity.type
_entity.pdbx_description
1 polymer ?
#
loop_
_entity_poly.entity_id
_entity_poly.type
_entity_poly.pdbx_seq_one_letter_code
_entity_poly.pdbx_strand_id
1 'polypeptide(L)'
;MAVTITSLVLFLIGLALGAGGIWLASLGGSWYYIIVALAFLVAAWLLYRRRSTALWLYAAIVLGTLAWAVWETGFDWWELGPRGGIIVLVALWLLTPWARRGLAGPDGRAPLILAVLASLAVAGYSMTTDPKDIGGALDTDKVIPNANLGGDVPAGEWHYYGRTQFGQRYSPLDQITPDNVANLQPAWTYRTGDVKGPDDVSETTYQVTPLKVGDTLYICTPHN
;
A
#
# COMPACT_ATOMS: atom_id res chain seq x y z
N MET A 1 34.93 -1.24 -8.10
CA MET A 1 34.21 -0.65 -6.96
C MET A 1 32.69 -0.81 -7.10
N ALA A 2 32.06 -0.37 -8.20
CA ALA A 2 30.61 -0.52 -8.40
C ALA A 2 30.13 -1.99 -8.37
N VAL A 3 30.81 -2.90 -9.10
CA VAL A 3 30.46 -4.34 -9.11
C VAL A 3 30.54 -4.97 -7.72
N THR A 4 31.60 -4.64 -6.96
CA THR A 4 31.83 -5.18 -5.61
C THR A 4 30.81 -4.64 -4.59
N ILE A 5 30.43 -3.37 -4.71
CA ILE A 5 29.35 -2.79 -3.89
C ILE A 5 28.02 -3.46 -4.25
N THR A 6 27.73 -3.61 -5.54
CA THR A 6 26.48 -4.25 -6.01
C THR A 6 26.42 -5.70 -5.53
N SER A 7 27.51 -6.46 -5.59
CA SER A 7 27.55 -7.82 -5.05
C SER A 7 27.32 -7.87 -3.55
N LEU A 8 27.87 -6.92 -2.78
CA LEU A 8 27.65 -6.86 -1.34
C LEU A 8 26.19 -6.56 -1.01
N VAL A 9 25.58 -5.60 -1.71
CA VAL A 9 24.16 -5.25 -1.56
C VAL A 9 23.28 -6.46 -1.88
N LEU A 10 23.51 -7.14 -3.01
CA LEU A 10 22.75 -8.35 -3.37
C LEU A 10 22.92 -9.47 -2.33
N PHE A 11 24.12 -9.62 -1.78
CA PHE A 11 24.40 -10.62 -0.75
C PHE A 11 23.60 -10.33 0.54
N LEU A 12 23.61 -9.08 1.00
CA LEU A 12 22.84 -8.67 2.18
C LEU A 12 21.33 -8.83 1.97
N ILE A 13 20.82 -8.46 0.79
CA ILE A 13 19.41 -8.68 0.42
C ILE A 13 19.09 -10.17 0.43
N GLY A 14 19.95 -11.01 -0.17
CA GLY A 14 19.77 -12.46 -0.18
C GLY A 14 19.74 -13.07 1.22
N LEU A 15 20.61 -12.63 2.14
CA LEU A 15 20.59 -13.09 3.53
C LEU A 15 19.32 -12.65 4.27
N ALA A 16 18.91 -11.39 4.13
CA ALA A 16 17.71 -10.87 4.76
C ALA A 16 16.45 -11.59 4.25
N LEU A 17 16.32 -11.77 2.94
CA LEU A 17 15.23 -12.53 2.31
C LEU A 17 15.26 -14.01 2.71
N GLY A 18 16.45 -14.61 2.87
CA GLY A 18 16.59 -15.99 3.30
C GLY A 18 16.11 -16.18 4.73
N ALA A 19 16.56 -15.34 5.67
CA ALA A 19 16.13 -15.40 7.07
C ALA A 19 14.62 -15.13 7.21
N GLY A 20 14.12 -14.06 6.58
CA GLY A 20 12.70 -13.72 6.58
C GLY A 20 11.85 -14.78 5.88
N GLY A 21 12.33 -15.36 4.78
CA GLY A 21 11.64 -16.40 4.01
C GLY A 21 11.57 -17.73 4.76
N ILE A 22 12.62 -18.12 5.49
CA ILE A 22 12.61 -19.32 6.35
C ILE A 22 11.58 -19.14 7.48
N TRP A 23 11.55 -17.97 8.11
CA TRP A 23 10.52 -17.67 9.11
C TRP A 23 9.12 -17.68 8.48
N LEU A 24 8.92 -17.01 7.35
CA LEU A 24 7.62 -16.98 6.68
C LEU A 24 7.13 -18.40 6.32
N ALA A 25 8.02 -19.26 5.81
CA ALA A 25 7.69 -20.64 5.51
C ALA A 25 7.30 -21.46 6.75
N SER A 26 7.92 -21.20 7.92
CA SER A 26 7.54 -21.87 9.17
C SER A 26 6.16 -21.44 9.69
N LEU A 27 5.68 -20.26 9.27
CA LEU A 27 4.32 -19.77 9.53
C LEU A 27 3.30 -20.21 8.46
N GLY A 28 3.71 -21.07 7.51
CA GLY A 28 2.84 -21.54 6.41
C GLY A 28 2.73 -20.58 5.22
N GLY A 29 3.59 -19.57 5.14
CA GLY A 29 3.62 -18.62 4.03
C GLY A 29 4.43 -19.11 2.81
N SER A 30 4.70 -18.19 1.88
CA SER A 30 5.32 -18.51 0.59
C SER A 30 6.79 -18.94 0.71
N TRP A 31 7.09 -20.11 0.16
CA TRP A 31 8.45 -20.67 0.07
C TRP A 31 9.29 -19.98 -1.01
N TYR A 32 8.67 -19.17 -1.87
CA TYR A 32 9.34 -18.48 -2.97
C TYR A 32 10.48 -17.58 -2.49
N TYR A 33 10.33 -16.95 -1.32
CA TYR A 33 11.34 -16.07 -0.75
C TYR A 33 12.66 -16.80 -0.43
N ILE A 34 12.62 -18.10 -0.10
CA ILE A 34 13.83 -18.91 0.10
C ILE A 34 14.52 -19.17 -1.24
N ILE A 35 13.75 -19.48 -2.28
CA ILE A 35 14.25 -19.75 -3.63
C ILE A 35 14.93 -18.49 -4.19
N VAL A 36 14.24 -17.34 -4.10
CA VAL A 36 14.77 -16.07 -4.61
C VAL A 36 16.00 -15.63 -3.79
N ALA A 37 16.02 -15.85 -2.47
CA ALA A 37 17.18 -15.58 -1.63
C ALA A 37 18.43 -16.34 -2.10
N LEU A 38 18.30 -17.65 -2.36
CA LEU A 38 19.40 -18.45 -2.92
C LEU A 38 19.85 -17.92 -4.27
N ALA A 39 18.92 -17.56 -5.15
CA ALA A 39 19.25 -16.98 -6.45
C ALA A 39 20.01 -15.64 -6.33
N PHE A 40 19.62 -14.79 -5.37
CA PHE A 40 20.32 -13.55 -5.03
C PHE A 40 21.75 -13.80 -4.52
N LEU A 41 21.96 -14.80 -3.66
CA LEU A 41 23.29 -15.17 -3.16
C LEU A 41 24.19 -15.68 -4.30
N VAL A 42 23.66 -16.49 -5.23
CA VAL A 42 24.39 -16.94 -6.42
C VAL A 42 24.70 -15.76 -7.35
N ALA A 43 23.75 -14.84 -7.56
CA ALA A 43 23.96 -13.65 -8.37
C ALA A 43 25.05 -12.73 -7.77
N ALA A 44 25.03 -12.53 -6.45
CA ALA A 44 26.06 -11.79 -5.72
C ALA A 44 27.44 -12.41 -5.91
N TRP A 45 27.55 -13.74 -5.79
CA TRP A 45 28.80 -14.46 -6.00
C TRP A 45 29.31 -14.36 -7.44
N LEU A 46 28.42 -14.47 -8.44
CA LEU A 46 28.79 -14.31 -9.86
C LEU A 46 29.27 -12.89 -10.19
N LEU A 47 28.62 -11.86 -9.63
CA LEU A 47 29.07 -10.47 -9.77
C LEU A 47 30.43 -10.25 -9.10
N TYR A 48 30.65 -10.80 -7.91
CA TYR A 48 31.94 -10.73 -7.23
C TYR A 48 33.06 -11.37 -8.08
N ARG A 49 32.76 -12.50 -8.74
CA ARG A 49 33.64 -13.17 -9.71
C ARG A 49 33.73 -12.47 -11.07
N ARG A 50 33.04 -11.33 -11.25
CA ARG A 50 32.96 -10.53 -12.47
C ARG A 50 32.49 -11.31 -13.71
N ARG A 51 31.54 -12.24 -13.53
CA ARG A 51 30.98 -13.03 -14.63
C ARG A 51 29.70 -12.40 -15.19
N SER A 52 29.60 -12.26 -16.51
CA SER A 52 28.40 -11.75 -17.18
C SER A 52 27.19 -12.67 -17.04
N THR A 53 27.39 -13.94 -16.70
CA THR A 53 26.32 -14.90 -16.39
C THR A 53 25.44 -14.45 -15.22
N ALA A 54 25.93 -13.53 -14.37
CA ALA A 54 25.11 -12.89 -13.35
C ALA A 54 23.88 -12.18 -13.96
N LEU A 55 24.01 -11.57 -15.14
CA LEU A 55 22.90 -10.87 -15.81
C LEU A 55 21.84 -11.84 -16.31
N TRP A 56 22.25 -13.01 -16.81
CA TRP A 56 21.34 -14.08 -17.21
C TRP A 56 20.54 -14.63 -16.02
N LEU A 57 21.23 -14.90 -14.91
CA LEU A 57 20.58 -15.33 -13.68
C LEU A 57 19.63 -14.24 -13.17
N TYR A 58 20.05 -12.98 -13.20
CA TYR A 58 19.19 -11.88 -12.74
C TYR A 58 17.96 -11.69 -13.62
N ALA A 59 18.07 -11.89 -14.94
CA ALA A 59 16.92 -11.93 -15.83
C ALA A 59 15.94 -13.06 -15.45
N ALA A 60 16.45 -14.25 -15.11
CA ALA A 60 15.64 -15.35 -14.60
C ALA A 60 14.99 -15.04 -13.24
N ILE A 61 15.68 -14.34 -12.34
CA ILE A 61 15.12 -13.86 -11.06
C ILE A 61 13.94 -12.91 -11.33
N VAL A 62 14.11 -11.92 -12.20
CA VAL A 62 13.05 -10.97 -12.56
C VAL A 62 11.83 -11.70 -13.13
N LEU A 63 12.02 -12.54 -14.15
CA LEU A 63 10.92 -13.27 -14.78
C LEU A 63 10.26 -14.26 -13.83
N GLY A 64 11.04 -15.00 -13.05
CA GLY A 64 10.53 -15.93 -12.06
C GLY A 64 9.72 -15.23 -10.97
N THR A 65 10.18 -14.05 -10.53
CA THR A 65 9.47 -13.29 -9.49
C THR A 65 8.21 -12.67 -10.04
N LEU A 66 8.25 -12.16 -11.28
CA LEU A 66 7.08 -11.64 -11.97
C LEU A 66 6.01 -12.72 -12.14
N ALA A 67 6.40 -13.92 -12.61
CA ALA A 67 5.48 -15.03 -12.78
C ALA A 67 4.86 -15.49 -11.45
N TRP A 68 5.69 -15.62 -10.40
CA TRP A 68 5.20 -15.96 -9.07
C TRP A 68 4.26 -14.90 -8.51
N ALA A 69 4.60 -13.61 -8.64
CA ALA A 69 3.78 -12.51 -8.13
C ALA A 69 2.41 -12.47 -8.83
N VAL A 70 2.39 -12.55 -10.17
CA VAL A 70 1.14 -12.59 -10.93
C VAL A 70 0.31 -13.83 -10.59
N TRP A 71 0.94 -14.97 -10.32
CA TRP A 71 0.24 -16.18 -9.90
C TRP A 71 -0.41 -16.05 -8.51
N GLU A 72 0.27 -15.41 -7.56
CA GLU A 72 -0.23 -15.26 -6.19
C GLU A 72 -1.31 -14.18 -6.07
N THR A 73 -1.19 -13.08 -6.83
CA THR A 73 -2.00 -11.88 -6.61
C THR A 73 -2.75 -11.35 -7.82
N GLY A 74 -2.59 -12.01 -8.97
CA GLY A 74 -3.11 -11.50 -10.24
C GLY A 74 -2.45 -10.18 -10.62
N PHE A 75 -3.22 -9.32 -11.27
CA PHE A 75 -2.79 -8.01 -11.78
C PHE A 75 -3.14 -6.86 -10.84
N ASP A 76 -3.00 -7.07 -9.52
CA ASP A 76 -3.16 -6.01 -8.52
C ASP A 76 -1.87 -5.17 -8.42
N TRP A 77 -1.96 -3.89 -8.81
CA TRP A 77 -0.83 -2.97 -8.80
C TRP A 77 -0.13 -2.86 -7.44
N TRP A 78 -0.91 -2.78 -6.35
CA TRP A 78 -0.41 -2.58 -5.00
C TRP A 78 0.30 -3.81 -4.46
N GLU A 79 -0.14 -4.99 -4.85
CA GLU A 79 0.45 -6.25 -4.43
C GLU A 79 1.66 -6.67 -5.28
N LEU A 80 1.70 -6.29 -6.56
CA LEU A 80 2.84 -6.53 -7.44
C LEU A 80 4.06 -5.67 -7.05
N GLY A 81 3.83 -4.42 -6.63
CA GLY A 81 4.87 -3.47 -6.20
C GLY A 81 5.88 -4.02 -5.18
N PRO A 82 5.47 -4.48 -3.99
CA PRO A 82 6.39 -4.98 -2.96
C PRO A 82 7.08 -6.30 -3.34
N ARG A 83 6.51 -7.08 -4.27
CA ARG A 83 7.07 -8.37 -4.73
C ARG A 83 8.15 -8.19 -5.78
N GLY A 84 7.94 -7.30 -6.74
CA GLY A 84 8.83 -7.11 -7.89
C GLY A 84 9.65 -5.82 -7.90
N GLY A 85 9.22 -4.77 -7.19
CA GLY A 85 9.74 -3.41 -7.34
C GLY A 85 11.25 -3.28 -7.15
N ILE A 86 11.78 -3.74 -6.00
CA ILE A 86 13.23 -3.67 -5.72
C ILE A 86 14.03 -4.52 -6.73
N ILE A 87 13.50 -5.69 -7.12
CA ILE A 87 14.16 -6.59 -8.07
C ILE A 87 14.28 -5.90 -9.44
N VAL A 88 13.23 -5.24 -9.91
CA VAL A 88 13.25 -4.48 -11.18
C VAL A 88 14.17 -3.27 -11.08
N LEU A 89 14.19 -2.54 -9.96
CA LEU A 89 15.12 -1.41 -9.76
C LEU A 89 16.59 -1.84 -9.82
N VAL A 90 16.90 -2.99 -9.22
CA VAL A 90 18.25 -3.56 -9.31
C VAL A 90 18.55 -4.07 -10.73
N ALA A 91 17.57 -4.63 -11.45
CA ALA A 91 17.73 -4.97 -12.86
C ALA A 91 18.09 -3.74 -13.71
N LEU A 92 17.39 -2.62 -13.51
CA LEU A 92 17.67 -1.34 -14.16
C LEU A 92 19.08 -0.83 -13.80
N TRP A 93 19.47 -0.93 -12.53
CA TRP A 93 20.84 -0.60 -12.09
C TRP A 93 21.89 -1.46 -12.80
N LEU A 94 21.66 -2.78 -12.88
CA LEU A 94 22.54 -3.71 -13.58
C LEU A 94 22.60 -3.46 -15.09
N LEU A 95 21.61 -2.80 -15.68
CA LEU A 95 21.67 -2.35 -17.08
C LEU A 95 22.53 -1.09 -17.28
N THR A 96 22.94 -0.38 -16.23
CA THR A 96 23.83 0.78 -16.37
C THR A 96 25.26 0.37 -16.76
N PRO A 97 26.02 1.22 -17.49
CA PRO A 97 27.40 0.91 -17.88
C PRO A 97 28.33 0.73 -16.68
N TRP A 98 28.08 1.42 -15.58
CA TRP A 98 28.94 1.41 -14.38
C TRP A 98 28.84 0.11 -13.60
N ALA A 99 27.63 -0.44 -13.45
CA ALA A 99 27.40 -1.72 -12.78
C ALA A 99 27.97 -2.91 -13.56
N ARG A 100 28.18 -2.77 -14.87
CA ARG A 100 28.69 -3.84 -15.76
C ARG A 100 30.16 -3.71 -16.13
N ARG A 101 30.81 -2.60 -15.78
CA ARG A 101 32.20 -2.34 -16.16
C ARG A 101 33.11 -3.42 -15.56
N GLY A 102 33.76 -4.18 -16.42
CA GLY A 102 34.68 -5.26 -16.04
C GLY A 102 34.05 -6.64 -15.88
N LEU A 103 32.79 -6.84 -16.27
CA LEU A 103 32.21 -8.18 -16.44
C LEU A 103 32.76 -8.86 -17.69
N ALA A 104 33.10 -10.14 -17.60
CA ALA A 104 33.58 -10.96 -18.71
C ALA A 104 32.60 -12.10 -19.02
N GLY A 105 32.44 -12.44 -20.29
CA GLY A 105 31.59 -13.54 -20.77
C GLY A 105 30.53 -13.11 -21.80
N PRO A 106 29.59 -14.01 -22.15
CA PRO A 106 28.53 -13.74 -23.14
C PRO A 106 27.59 -12.62 -22.68
N ASP A 107 27.09 -11.81 -23.61
CA ASP A 107 26.26 -10.64 -23.27
C ASP A 107 24.91 -11.09 -22.68
N GLY A 108 24.63 -10.66 -21.45
CA GLY A 108 23.39 -10.93 -20.74
C GLY A 108 22.43 -9.73 -20.69
N ARG A 109 22.71 -8.68 -21.47
CA ARG A 109 21.85 -7.48 -21.53
C ARG A 109 20.49 -7.78 -22.14
N ALA A 110 20.46 -8.44 -23.29
CA ALA A 110 19.23 -8.74 -24.02
C ALA A 110 18.18 -9.45 -23.14
N PRO A 111 18.48 -10.57 -22.45
CA PRO A 111 17.50 -11.22 -21.59
C PRO A 111 17.07 -10.33 -20.41
N LEU A 112 17.99 -9.56 -19.82
CA LEU A 112 17.66 -8.66 -18.72
C LEU A 112 16.76 -7.50 -19.17
N ILE A 113 17.00 -6.93 -20.35
CA ILE A 113 16.15 -5.91 -20.97
C ILE A 113 14.76 -6.48 -21.22
N LEU A 114 14.66 -7.68 -21.80
CA LEU A 114 13.37 -8.33 -22.05
C LEU A 114 12.61 -8.58 -20.74
N ALA A 115 13.29 -9.01 -19.68
CA ALA A 115 12.69 -9.21 -18.37
C ALA A 115 12.16 -7.91 -17.74
N VAL A 116 12.92 -6.82 -17.87
CA VAL A 116 12.48 -5.49 -17.42
C VAL A 116 11.28 -5.02 -18.24
N LEU A 117 11.32 -5.14 -19.57
CA LEU A 117 10.20 -4.76 -20.44
C LEU A 117 8.93 -5.57 -20.13
N ALA A 118 9.06 -6.88 -19.89
CA ALA A 118 7.93 -7.71 -19.46
C ALA A 118 7.35 -7.24 -18.12
N SER A 119 8.20 -6.89 -17.16
CA SER A 119 7.77 -6.37 -15.86
C SER A 119 7.06 -5.01 -16.02
N LEU A 120 7.57 -4.12 -16.86
CA LEU A 120 6.94 -2.83 -17.16
C LEU A 120 5.60 -2.99 -17.89
N ALA A 121 5.48 -3.97 -18.80
CA ALA A 121 4.24 -4.27 -19.49
C ALA A 121 3.16 -4.80 -18.52
N VAL A 122 3.52 -5.73 -17.63
CA VAL A 122 2.62 -6.21 -16.57
C VAL A 122 2.23 -5.07 -15.63
N ALA A 123 3.18 -4.24 -15.23
CA ALA A 123 2.95 -3.07 -14.39
C ALA A 123 1.95 -2.11 -15.07
N GLY A 124 2.16 -1.76 -16.34
CA GLY A 124 1.25 -0.90 -17.10
C GLY A 124 -0.15 -1.50 -17.26
N TYR A 125 -0.24 -2.81 -17.53
CA TYR A 125 -1.53 -3.50 -17.61
C TYR A 125 -2.26 -3.50 -16.27
N SER A 126 -1.56 -3.78 -15.17
CA SER A 126 -2.15 -3.81 -13.81
C SER A 126 -2.74 -2.47 -13.36
N MET A 127 -2.28 -1.34 -13.92
CA MET A 127 -2.86 -0.02 -13.64
C MET A 127 -4.22 0.19 -14.31
N THR A 128 -4.59 -0.66 -15.28
CA THR A 128 -5.88 -0.59 -15.99
C THR A 128 -6.92 -1.55 -15.42
N THR A 129 -6.54 -2.39 -14.47
CA THR A 129 -7.39 -3.39 -13.83
C THR A 129 -7.51 -3.11 -12.36
N ASP A 130 -8.71 -3.22 -11.80
CA ASP A 130 -8.91 -3.28 -10.36
C ASP A 130 -9.51 -4.66 -10.00
N PRO A 131 -8.67 -5.66 -9.70
CA PRO A 131 -9.14 -7.02 -9.42
C PRO A 131 -10.02 -7.10 -8.17
N LYS A 132 -9.99 -6.06 -7.32
CA LYS A 132 -10.72 -5.98 -6.06
C LYS A 132 -11.89 -5.01 -6.14
N ASP A 133 -12.18 -4.44 -7.31
CA ASP A 133 -13.38 -3.65 -7.52
C ASP A 133 -14.60 -4.57 -7.43
N ILE A 134 -15.31 -4.45 -6.33
CA ILE A 134 -16.59 -5.12 -6.12
C ILE A 134 -17.65 -4.07 -6.38
N GLY A 135 -18.29 -4.17 -7.56
CA GLY A 135 -19.43 -3.33 -7.91
C GLY A 135 -20.52 -3.45 -6.85
N GLY A 136 -20.68 -2.42 -6.03
CA GLY A 136 -21.71 -2.37 -5.01
C GLY A 136 -23.06 -1.98 -5.61
N ALA A 137 -24.10 -2.76 -5.31
CA ALA A 137 -25.47 -2.29 -5.43
C ALA A 137 -25.92 -1.82 -4.04
N LEU A 138 -26.18 -0.52 -3.89
CA LEU A 138 -26.82 0.00 -2.68
C LEU A 138 -28.32 -0.19 -2.84
N ASP A 139 -28.83 -1.31 -2.33
CA ASP A 139 -30.26 -1.57 -2.32
C ASP A 139 -30.96 -0.55 -1.42
N THR A 140 -32.05 0.02 -1.92
CA THR A 140 -32.89 0.96 -1.20
C THR A 140 -33.99 0.26 -0.40
N ASP A 141 -34.13 -1.06 -0.57
CA ASP A 141 -35.06 -1.87 0.19
C ASP A 141 -34.71 -1.83 1.67
N LYS A 142 -35.70 -1.41 2.48
CA LYS A 142 -35.57 -1.42 3.93
C LYS A 142 -35.64 -2.86 4.43
N VAL A 143 -34.48 -3.50 4.57
CA VAL A 143 -34.35 -4.87 5.11
C VAL A 143 -34.83 -4.96 6.56
N ILE A 144 -34.72 -3.86 7.32
CA ILE A 144 -35.19 -3.76 8.71
C ILE A 144 -36.04 -2.48 8.86
N PRO A 145 -37.37 -2.56 8.89
CA PRO A 145 -38.23 -1.38 8.89
C PRO A 145 -38.10 -0.53 10.16
N ASN A 146 -37.80 -1.16 11.30
CA ASN A 146 -37.56 -0.50 12.59
C ASN A 146 -36.20 -0.93 13.12
N ALA A 147 -35.12 -0.52 12.46
CA ALA A 147 -33.77 -0.81 12.92
C ALA A 147 -33.55 -0.23 14.32
N ASN A 148 -32.98 -1.04 15.23
CA ASN A 148 -32.57 -0.54 16.53
C ASN A 148 -31.36 0.39 16.33
N LEU A 149 -31.56 1.69 16.54
CA LEU A 149 -30.55 2.74 16.37
C LEU A 149 -29.63 2.89 17.59
N GLY A 150 -29.83 2.07 18.62
CA GLY A 150 -29.00 2.00 19.82
C GLY A 150 -29.38 3.04 20.88
N GLY A 151 -30.08 2.59 21.92
CA GLY A 151 -30.26 3.32 23.18
C GLY A 151 -31.25 4.50 23.15
N ASP A 152 -31.30 5.23 24.27
CA ASP A 152 -32.29 6.28 24.56
C ASP A 152 -31.82 7.70 24.13
N VAL A 153 -30.86 7.81 23.21
CA VAL A 153 -30.37 9.12 22.75
C VAL A 153 -31.48 9.80 21.93
N PRO A 154 -31.94 11.02 22.32
CA PRO A 154 -32.99 11.73 21.59
C PRO A 154 -32.63 11.96 20.12
N ALA A 155 -33.65 12.01 19.26
CA ALA A 155 -33.48 12.09 17.80
C ALA A 155 -32.55 13.24 17.36
N GLY A 156 -32.72 14.42 17.95
CA GLY A 156 -31.93 15.62 17.68
C GLY A 156 -30.66 15.77 18.52
N GLU A 157 -30.14 14.68 19.10
CA GLU A 157 -28.96 14.69 19.95
C GLU A 157 -27.88 13.71 19.49
N TRP A 158 -26.63 14.00 19.87
CA TRP A 158 -25.42 13.28 19.47
C TRP A 158 -24.49 13.14 20.67
N HIS A 159 -24.71 12.14 21.51
CA HIS A 159 -24.01 11.98 22.79
C HIS A 159 -22.68 11.24 22.69
N TYR A 160 -22.47 10.48 21.61
CA TYR A 160 -21.29 9.65 21.39
C TYR A 160 -20.65 9.95 20.04
N TYR A 161 -19.40 9.55 19.82
CA TYR A 161 -18.71 9.75 18.53
C TYR A 161 -19.54 9.29 17.31
N GLY A 162 -20.25 8.16 17.43
CA GLY A 162 -21.16 7.66 16.39
C GLY A 162 -22.66 7.86 16.69
N ARG A 163 -23.02 8.96 17.36
CA ARG A 163 -24.34 9.31 17.91
C ARG A 163 -24.78 8.48 19.11
N THR A 164 -24.71 7.15 19.00
CA THR A 164 -25.12 6.18 20.03
C THR A 164 -23.98 5.19 20.33
N GLN A 165 -24.13 4.36 21.36
CA GLN A 165 -23.17 3.29 21.69
C GLN A 165 -23.02 2.25 20.57
N PHE A 166 -23.94 2.20 19.60
CA PHE A 166 -23.83 1.31 18.44
C PHE A 166 -22.89 1.84 17.36
N GLY A 167 -22.49 3.12 17.43
CA GLY A 167 -21.47 3.67 16.52
C GLY A 167 -21.89 3.79 15.06
N GLN A 168 -23.20 3.72 14.76
CA GLN A 168 -23.72 3.67 13.38
C GLN A 168 -23.57 4.99 12.60
N ARG A 169 -23.32 6.10 13.30
CA ARG A 169 -23.25 7.46 12.71
C ARG A 169 -24.52 7.84 11.93
N TYR A 170 -25.67 7.28 12.32
CA TYR A 170 -26.96 7.49 11.68
C TYR A 170 -27.80 8.51 12.46
N SER A 171 -28.37 9.50 11.77
CA SER A 171 -29.32 10.47 12.34
C SER A 171 -30.75 10.09 11.95
N PRO A 172 -31.70 10.03 12.89
CA PRO A 172 -33.11 9.81 12.58
C PRO A 172 -33.85 11.08 12.14
N LEU A 173 -33.18 12.24 12.08
CA LEU A 173 -33.78 13.48 11.58
C LEU A 173 -33.95 13.42 10.05
N ASP A 174 -35.11 13.85 9.57
CA ASP A 174 -35.52 13.77 8.16
C ASP A 174 -35.86 15.15 7.55
N GLN A 175 -35.59 16.24 8.26
CA GLN A 175 -35.85 17.60 7.79
C GLN A 175 -35.03 17.95 6.52
N ILE A 176 -33.79 17.46 6.43
CA ILE A 176 -32.90 17.65 5.28
C ILE A 176 -32.94 16.38 4.43
N THR A 177 -33.28 16.54 3.15
CA THR A 177 -33.51 15.45 2.19
C THR A 177 -32.74 15.71 0.89
N PRO A 178 -32.57 14.70 0.01
CA PRO A 178 -31.96 14.90 -1.31
C PRO A 178 -32.63 16.01 -2.14
N ASP A 179 -33.94 16.23 -1.96
CA ASP A 179 -34.71 17.23 -2.69
C ASP A 179 -34.44 18.67 -2.23
N ASN A 180 -34.02 18.87 -0.97
CA ASN A 180 -33.87 20.20 -0.37
C ASN A 180 -32.44 20.56 0.06
N VAL A 181 -31.50 19.60 0.07
CA VAL A 181 -30.11 19.80 0.52
C VAL A 181 -29.39 20.91 -0.25
N ALA A 182 -29.77 21.14 -1.51
CA ALA A 182 -29.23 22.21 -2.36
C ALA A 182 -29.50 23.62 -1.82
N ASN A 183 -30.46 23.79 -0.89
CA ASN A 183 -30.85 25.08 -0.34
C ASN A 183 -30.14 25.44 0.98
N LEU A 184 -29.25 24.58 1.50
CA LEU A 184 -28.57 24.81 2.77
C LEU A 184 -27.69 26.06 2.71
N GLN A 185 -27.73 26.84 3.80
CA GLN A 185 -26.91 28.03 3.99
C GLN A 185 -26.21 27.96 5.35
N PRO A 186 -25.00 28.55 5.50
CA PRO A 186 -24.35 28.65 6.80
C PRO A 186 -25.23 29.42 7.79
N ALA A 187 -25.64 28.76 8.88
CA ALA A 187 -26.46 29.40 9.92
C ALA A 187 -25.59 30.26 10.87
N TRP A 188 -24.39 29.78 11.20
CA TRP A 188 -23.42 30.48 12.04
C TRP A 188 -22.03 29.86 11.85
N THR A 189 -20.99 30.54 12.33
CA THR A 189 -19.62 30.00 12.39
C THR A 189 -19.01 30.34 13.75
N TYR A 190 -18.17 29.44 14.27
CA TYR A 190 -17.41 29.65 15.51
C TYR A 190 -15.93 29.40 15.25
N ARG A 191 -15.08 30.31 15.72
CA ARG A 191 -13.62 30.17 15.66
C ARG A 191 -13.12 29.89 17.07
N THR A 192 -12.57 28.69 17.28
CA THR A 192 -12.04 28.26 18.58
C THR A 192 -10.83 29.08 19.03
N GLY A 193 -10.11 29.69 18.08
CA GLY A 193 -8.84 30.37 18.35
C GLY A 193 -7.66 29.42 18.53
N ASP A 194 -7.90 28.10 18.54
CA ASP A 194 -6.87 27.09 18.60
C ASP A 194 -6.16 27.00 17.24
N VAL A 195 -4.89 27.38 17.24
CA VAL A 195 -4.00 27.41 16.08
C VAL A 195 -2.69 26.73 16.44
N LYS A 196 -2.02 26.20 15.42
CA LYS A 196 -0.74 25.53 15.60
C LYS A 196 0.28 26.43 16.33
N GLY A 197 0.81 25.93 17.44
CA GLY A 197 1.86 26.55 18.22
C GLY A 197 3.29 26.27 17.69
N PRO A 198 4.31 26.95 18.22
CA PRO A 198 5.71 26.74 17.84
C PRO A 198 6.25 25.36 18.25
N ASP A 199 5.69 24.77 19.31
CA ASP A 199 6.11 23.47 19.87
C ASP A 199 5.31 22.29 19.30
N ASP A 200 4.34 22.55 18.42
CA ASP A 200 3.52 21.52 17.79
C ASP A 200 4.29 20.75 16.70
N VAL A 201 3.91 19.49 16.51
CA VAL A 201 4.39 18.67 15.40
C VAL A 201 4.12 19.33 14.05
N SER A 202 4.89 18.96 13.02
CA SER A 202 4.76 19.54 11.68
C SER A 202 3.32 19.44 11.13
N GLU A 203 2.66 18.30 11.38
CA GLU A 203 1.30 17.99 10.94
C GLU A 203 0.27 18.18 12.06
N THR A 204 -0.35 19.36 12.13
CA THR A 204 -1.48 19.62 13.04
C THR A 204 -2.78 19.55 12.25
N THR A 205 -3.64 18.58 12.56
CA THR A 205 -4.95 18.41 11.91
C THR A 205 -6.07 18.58 12.93
N TYR A 206 -7.14 19.30 12.55
CA TYR A 206 -8.33 19.42 13.37
C TYR A 206 -9.33 18.29 13.06
N GLN A 207 -9.38 17.28 13.90
CA GLN A 207 -10.32 16.16 13.79
C GLN A 207 -11.32 16.22 14.95
N VAL A 208 -12.57 16.61 14.65
CA VAL A 208 -13.61 16.74 15.68
C VAL A 208 -14.92 16.15 15.17
N THR A 209 -15.65 15.47 16.06
CA THR A 209 -17.07 15.16 15.89
C THR A 209 -17.78 15.79 17.08
N PRO A 210 -18.46 16.94 16.89
CA PRO A 210 -19.11 17.63 17.99
C PRO A 210 -20.16 16.76 18.69
N LEU A 211 -20.29 16.92 20.00
CA LEU A 211 -21.38 16.30 20.76
C LEU A 211 -22.48 17.32 21.00
N LYS A 212 -23.73 16.96 20.72
CA LYS A 212 -24.91 17.81 20.95
C LYS A 212 -25.77 17.16 22.03
N VAL A 213 -25.82 17.78 23.21
CA VAL A 213 -26.60 17.30 24.36
C VAL A 213 -27.48 18.46 24.85
N GLY A 214 -28.80 18.26 24.89
CA GLY A 214 -29.75 19.35 25.13
C GLY A 214 -29.52 20.51 24.15
N ASP A 215 -29.36 21.74 24.66
CA ASP A 215 -29.11 22.95 23.86
C ASP A 215 -27.62 23.31 23.72
N THR A 216 -26.70 22.40 24.11
CA THR A 216 -25.26 22.67 24.12
C THR A 216 -24.52 21.83 23.09
N LEU A 217 -23.55 22.46 22.41
CA LEU A 217 -22.60 21.81 21.51
C LEU A 217 -21.22 21.79 22.17
N TYR A 218 -20.66 20.59 22.31
CA TYR A 218 -19.32 20.35 22.87
C TYR A 218 -18.35 20.00 21.73
N ILE A 219 -17.18 20.62 21.75
CA ILE A 219 -16.10 20.39 20.79
C ILE A 219 -14.77 20.25 21.56
N CYS A 220 -13.88 19.40 21.06
CA CYS A 220 -12.49 19.32 21.50
C CYS A 220 -11.60 20.05 20.51
N THR A 221 -10.47 20.56 20.97
CA THR A 221 -9.46 21.20 20.12
C THR A 221 -8.12 20.49 20.28
N PRO A 222 -7.14 20.66 19.37
CA PRO A 222 -5.85 19.96 19.48
C PRO A 222 -5.16 20.13 20.84
N HIS A 223 -5.43 21.23 21.54
CA HIS A 223 -4.88 21.52 22.85
C HIS A 223 -5.82 21.25 24.05
N ASN A 224 -7.01 20.63 23.86
CA ASN A 224 -7.99 20.32 24.94
C ASN A 224 -8.67 18.96 24.81
#